data_AF-A0A955RYH6-F1
#
_entry.id   AF-A0A955RYH6-F1
#
_cell.length_a   1.000
_cell.length_b   1.000
_cell.length_c   1.000
_cell.angle_alpha   90.00
_cell.angle_beta   90.00
_cell.angle_gamma   90.00
#
_symmetry.space_group_name_H-M   'P 1'
#
loop_
_entity.id
_entity.type
_entity.pdbx_description
1 polymer ?
#
loop_
_entity_poly.entity_id
_entity_poly.type
_entity_poly.pdbx_seq_one_letter_code
_entity_poly.pdbx_strand_id
1 'polypeptide(L)' 'FDLNSAVAADFSLAGFDCKRMADDCIEVVVEKGQSINQIFTLLTQQGIEVRSMRTKSNRLEELFVDLVRGANA' A
#
# COMPACT_ATOMS: atom_id res chain seq x y z
N PHE A 1 1.43 0.77 5.73
CA PHE A 1 1.93 -0.21 6.71
C PHE A 1 2.73 0.56 7.74
N ASP A 2 2.32 0.45 8.99
CA ASP A 2 3.08 0.95 10.12
C ASP A 2 3.95 -0.20 10.65
N LEU A 3 5.21 0.06 10.94
CA LEU A 3 6.26 -0.93 11.20
C LEU A 3 6.77 -0.84 12.65
N ASN A 4 7.36 -1.92 13.16
CA ASN A 4 7.99 -1.93 14.48
C ASN A 4 9.42 -1.37 14.47
N SER A 5 10.00 -1.15 13.29
CA SER A 5 11.37 -0.69 13.11
C SER A 5 11.45 0.39 12.03
N ALA A 6 12.47 1.25 12.12
CA ALA A 6 12.75 2.23 11.09
C ALA A 6 13.24 1.57 9.79
N VAL A 7 12.82 2.10 8.64
CA VAL A 7 13.34 1.71 7.32
C VAL A 7 14.21 2.81 6.73
N ALA A 8 15.17 2.41 5.89
CA ALA A 8 16.04 3.33 5.16
C ALA A 8 15.25 4.22 4.19
N ALA A 9 15.82 5.38 3.84
CA ALA A 9 15.15 6.36 2.97
C ALA A 9 14.89 5.84 1.55
N ASP A 10 15.70 4.90 1.08
CA ASP A 10 15.64 4.23 -0.22
C ASP A 10 14.96 2.85 -0.18
N PHE A 11 14.23 2.56 0.91
CA PHE A 11 13.52 1.31 1.08
C PHE A 11 12.55 1.03 -0.08
N SER A 12 12.64 -0.17 -0.64
CA SER A 12 11.79 -0.62 -1.75
C SER A 12 11.38 -2.09 -1.59
N LEU A 13 10.25 -2.44 -2.21
CA LEU A 13 9.72 -3.80 -2.24
C LEU A 13 9.68 -4.30 -3.67
N ALA A 14 10.31 -5.44 -3.93
CA ALA A 14 10.35 -6.02 -5.26
C ALA A 14 8.93 -6.30 -5.79
N GLY A 15 8.59 -5.70 -6.94
CA GLY A 15 7.29 -5.88 -7.59
C GLY A 15 6.15 -5.02 -7.03
N PHE A 16 6.44 -4.08 -6.11
CA PHE A 16 5.43 -3.17 -5.57
C PHE A 16 5.90 -1.71 -5.66
N ASP A 17 5.01 -0.78 -6.01
CA ASP A 17 5.27 0.65 -5.80
C ASP A 17 5.15 0.93 -4.31
N CYS A 18 6.29 1.21 -3.69
CA CYS A 18 6.44 1.42 -2.26
C CYS A 18 7.09 2.77 -2.01
N LYS A 19 6.53 3.55 -1.08
CA LYS A 19 7.02 4.86 -0.67
C LYS A 19 7.14 4.91 0.84
N ARG A 20 8.27 5.40 1.33
CA ARG A 20 8.46 5.70 2.74
C ARG A 20 7.77 7.01 3.09
N MET A 21 6.84 6.96 4.04
CA MET A 21 6.08 8.12 4.51
C MET A 21 6.70 8.71 5.79
N ALA A 22 7.28 7.84 6.61
CA ALA A 22 8.06 8.19 7.80
C ALA A 22 9.03 7.04 8.11
N ASP A 23 9.83 7.19 9.17
CA ASP A 23 10.81 6.18 9.56
C ASP A 23 10.18 4.80 9.77
N ASP A 24 9.05 4.73 10.46
CA ASP A 24 8.31 3.49 10.76
C ASP A 24 7.05 3.30 9.91
N CYS A 25 6.95 3.99 8.76
CA CYS A 25 5.73 3.94 7.95
C CYS A 25 6.02 3.94 6.45
N ILE A 26 5.43 2.97 5.75
CA ILE A 26 5.48 2.84 4.29
C ILE A 26 4.07 2.81 3.69
N GLU A 27 3.89 3.42 2.54
CA GLU A 27 2.71 3.27 1.68
C GLU A 27 3.06 2.32 0.53
N VAL A 28 2.19 1.36 0.24
CA VAL A 28 2.40 0.39 -0.84
C VAL A 28 1.15 0.36 -1.71
N VAL A 29 1.33 0.53 -3.02
CA VAL A 29 0.27 0.37 -4.00
C VAL A 29 0.13 -1.11 -4.33
N VAL A 30 -1.09 -1.62 -4.25
CA VAL A 30 -1.42 -3.02 -4.56
C VAL A 30 -2.34 -3.03 -5.77
N GLU A 31 -1.82 -3.47 -6.90
CA GLU A 31 -2.58 -3.58 -8.14
C GLU A 31 -3.50 -4.81 -8.12
N LYS A 32 -4.51 -4.81 -9.02
CA LYS A 32 -5.43 -5.95 -9.14
C LYS A 32 -4.66 -7.21 -9.50
N GLY A 33 -4.84 -8.26 -8.68
CA GLY A 33 -4.16 -9.54 -8.85
C GLY A 33 -2.86 -9.67 -8.06
N GLN A 34 -2.35 -8.59 -7.46
CA GLN A 34 -1.26 -8.67 -6.51
C GLN A 34 -1.77 -9.11 -5.13
N SER A 35 -0.93 -9.87 -4.42
CA SER A 35 -1.28 -10.39 -3.10
C SER A 35 -0.68 -9.54 -2.00
N ILE A 36 -1.51 -9.06 -1.08
CA ILE A 36 -1.05 -8.37 0.13
C ILE A 36 -0.14 -9.29 0.97
N ASN A 37 -0.36 -10.61 0.94
CA ASN A 37 0.47 -11.58 1.68
C ASN A 37 1.92 -11.63 1.16
N GLN A 38 2.15 -11.32 -0.12
CA GLN A 38 3.51 -11.21 -0.65
C GLN A 38 4.26 -10.03 -0.03
N ILE A 39 3.57 -8.91 0.24
CA ILE A 39 4.15 -7.75 0.93
C ILE A 39 4.60 -8.16 2.33
N PHE A 40 3.74 -8.83 3.10
CA PHE A 40 4.11 -9.34 4.43
C PHE A 40 5.32 -10.27 4.37
N THR A 41 5.36 -11.20 3.40
CA THR A 41 6.48 -12.14 3.22
C THR A 41 7.79 -11.40 2.94
N LEU A 42 7.78 -10.43 2.02
CA LEU A 42 8.96 -9.63 1.68
C LEU A 42 9.47 -8.79 2.86
N LEU A 43 8.55 -8.21 3.65
CA LEU A 43 8.92 -7.47 4.86
C LEU A 43 9.55 -8.39 5.91
N THR A 44 8.95 -9.56 6.16
CA THR A 44 9.48 -10.55 7.11
C THR A 44 10.86 -11.07 6.69
N GLN A 45 11.10 -11.30 5.39
CA GLN A 45 12.42 -11.70 4.87
C GLN A 45 13.50 -10.65 5.12
N GLN A 46 13.12 -9.39 5.21
CA GLN A 46 14.02 -8.27 5.55
C GLN A 46 14.10 -8.00 7.06
N GLY A 47 13.47 -8.85 7.89
CA GLY A 47 13.43 -8.69 9.35
C GLY A 47 12.53 -7.54 9.82
N ILE A 48 11.64 -7.05 8.95
CA ILE A 48 10.73 -5.94 9.26
C ILE A 48 9.39 -6.52 9.68
N GLU A 49 8.97 -6.17 10.90
CA GLU A 49 7.66 -6.53 11.42
C GLU A 49 6.63 -5.43 11.17
N VAL A 50 5.43 -5.84 10.74
CA VAL A 50 4.30 -4.94 10.56
C VAL A 50 3.52 -4.84 11.87
N ARG A 51 3.42 -3.63 12.41
CA ARG A 51 2.58 -3.30 13.58
C ARG A 51 1.11 -3.22 13.20
N SER A 52 0.83 -2.53 12.10
CA SER A 52 -0.53 -2.33 11.60
C SER A 52 -0.54 -2.02 10.11
N MET A 53 -1.68 -2.27 9.48
CA MET A 53 -1.94 -1.90 8.09
C MET A 53 -3.26 -1.14 8.02
N ARG A 54 -3.28 -0.09 7.20
CA ARG A 54 -4.50 0.66 6.88
C ARG A 54 -4.64 0.69 5.36
N THR A 55 -5.84 0.38 4.88
CA THR A 55 -6.18 0.50 3.46
C THR A 55 -6.53 1.95 3.14
N LYS A 56 -5.86 2.52 2.14
CA LYS A 56 -6.22 3.83 1.61
C LYS A 56 -7.14 3.62 0.41
N SER A 57 -8.44 3.64 0.66
CA SER A 57 -9.45 3.55 -0.39
C SER A 57 -9.91 4.95 -0.78
N ASN A 58 -9.58 5.43 -1.98
CA ASN A 58 -10.11 6.70 -2.52
C ASN A 58 -11.54 6.49 -3.04
N ARG A 59 -12.50 6.41 -2.11
CA ARG A 59 -13.92 6.21 -2.43
C ARG A 59 -14.53 7.41 -3.17
N LEU A 60 -13.97 8.61 -3.02
CA LEU A 60 -14.41 9.84 -3.71
C LEU A 60 -14.18 9.77 -5.22
N GLU A 61 -13.04 9.23 -5.67
CA GLU A 61 -12.76 9.05 -7.10
C GLU A 61 -13.65 7.97 -7.71
N GLU A 62 -13.91 6.89 -6.97
CA GLU A 62 -14.79 5.80 -7.39
C GLU A 62 -16.25 6.30 -7.56
N LEU A 63 -16.76 7.08 -6.60
CA LEU A 63 -18.09 7.71 -6.69
C LEU A 63 -18.19 8.71 -7.85
N PHE A 64 -17.11 9.42 -8.16
CA PHE A 64 -17.06 10.35 -9.29
C PHE A 64 -17.14 9.60 -10.63
N VAL A 65 -16.40 8.49 -10.78
CA VAL A 65 -16.46 7.64 -11.97
C VAL A 65 -17.86 7.03 -12.14
N ASP A 66 -18.49 6.58 -11.05
CA ASP A 66 -19.85 6.03 -11.09
C ASP A 66 -20.89 7.09 -11.50
N LEU A 67 -20.79 8.32 -10.98
CA LEU A 67 -21.69 9.42 -11.32
C LEU A 67 -21.60 9.80 -12.82
N VAL A 68 -20.38 9.88 -13.36
CA VAL A 68 -20.16 10.19 -14.79
C VAL A 68 -20.64 9.06 -15.70
N ARG A 69 -20.54 7.80 -15.26
CA ARG A 69 -21.07 6.64 -16.01
C ARG A 69 -22.60 6.56 -15.96
N GLY A 70 -23.24 6.97 -14.87
CA GLY A 70 -24.70 6.96 -14.71
C GLY A 70 -25.44 8.11 -15.41
N ALA A 71 -24.75 9.18 -15.80
CA ALA A 71 -25.36 10.37 -16.43
C ALA A 71 -25.58 10.26 -17.95
N ASN A 72 -25.20 9.13 -18.58
CA ASN A 72 -25.38 8.86 -20.02
C ASN A 72 -26.12 7.52 -20.27
N ALA A 73 -27.19 7.26 -19.51
CA ALA A 73 -28.13 6.17 -19.77
C ALA A 73 -29.54 6.73 -20.02
#